data_AF-A0A6A4HBB0-F1
#
_entry.id   AF-A0A6A4HBB0-F1
#
_cell.length_a   1.000
_cell.length_b   1.000
_cell.length_c   1.000
_cell.angle_alpha   90.00
_cell.angle_beta   90.00
_cell.angle_gamma   90.00
#
_symmetry.space_group_name_H-M   'P 1'
#
loop_
_entity.id
_entity.type
_entity.pdbx_description
1 polymer ?
#
loop_
_entity_poly.entity_id
_entity_poly.type
_entity_poly.pdbx_seq_one_letter_code
_entity_poly.pdbx_strand_id
1 'polypeptide(L)'
;MQWRKFNGQQAPVHEGDRLTDRYGQPLTFEPGTQWMYSPSIDWAGRVVERVHGDTPLETIMEQNIWQPLGIKDMTFYLQRRPDMLAKCGDMTKKDAEFAFGGGGLFTSPQEYMKILHSLLTNDGKLLRPESVDDFFRPQLEEKPRQSMAEFFSKHMTNSPTNPAGKKDWGLGGILLMEDGPDEYSRKAGTMGWAGAFHCYWFIDRKEGLCGFFASQIRDVTDPKLDGVKDLVRLFERMMYQRLRNIYGSCKRQRFDDSRRVELVDSSSSSSDVVETLLPLSQIPLHLLDQVPGPPRLHEYHPE
;
A
#
# COMPACT_ATOMS: atom_id res chain seq x y z
N MET A 1 -14.77 -18.71 -13.13
CA MET A 1 -14.67 -19.23 -14.53
C MET A 1 -15.75 -20.27 -14.84
N GLN A 2 -15.98 -21.30 -14.01
CA GLN A 2 -17.00 -22.34 -14.27
C GLN A 2 -18.43 -21.81 -14.37
N TRP A 3 -18.85 -20.90 -13.48
CA TRP A 3 -20.20 -20.29 -13.53
C TRP A 3 -20.46 -19.50 -14.82
N ARG A 4 -19.49 -18.69 -15.29
CA ARG A 4 -19.62 -17.97 -16.57
C ARG A 4 -19.79 -18.93 -17.73
N LYS A 5 -18.94 -19.98 -17.77
CA LYS A 5 -19.02 -21.02 -18.81
C LYS A 5 -20.38 -21.72 -18.80
N PHE A 6 -20.92 -22.03 -17.62
CA PHE A 6 -22.25 -22.63 -17.47
C PHE A 6 -23.36 -21.71 -18.00
N ASN A 7 -23.26 -20.40 -17.78
CA ASN A 7 -24.26 -19.41 -18.24
C ASN A 7 -23.99 -18.86 -19.65
N GLY A 8 -23.08 -19.49 -20.42
CA GLY A 8 -22.76 -19.03 -21.78
C GLY A 8 -22.10 -17.64 -21.85
N GLN A 9 -21.59 -17.12 -20.75
CA GLN A 9 -20.95 -15.81 -20.70
C GLN A 9 -19.48 -15.92 -21.14
N GLN A 10 -19.12 -15.19 -22.20
CA GLN A 10 -17.75 -15.15 -22.73
C GLN A 10 -16.96 -13.90 -22.33
N ALA A 11 -17.61 -12.88 -21.77
CA ALA A 11 -16.96 -11.60 -21.47
C ALA A 11 -15.77 -11.78 -20.50
N PRO A 12 -14.63 -11.11 -20.75
CA PRO A 12 -13.45 -11.19 -19.89
C PRO A 12 -13.73 -10.62 -18.49
N VAL A 13 -12.84 -10.92 -17.55
CA VAL A 13 -13.06 -10.71 -16.10
C VAL A 13 -13.16 -9.21 -15.70
N HIS A 14 -12.87 -8.28 -16.62
CA HIS A 14 -12.71 -6.85 -16.29
C HIS A 14 -13.29 -5.86 -17.33
N GLU A 15 -14.22 -6.29 -18.18
CA GLU A 15 -14.89 -5.39 -19.13
C GLU A 15 -16.30 -5.01 -18.65
N GLY A 16 -16.75 -3.81 -19.04
CA GLY A 16 -18.07 -3.26 -18.68
C GLY A 16 -17.97 -1.99 -17.84
N ASP A 17 -19.02 -1.17 -17.91
CA ASP A 17 -19.09 0.15 -17.28
C ASP A 17 -19.88 0.16 -15.97
N ARG A 18 -20.45 -0.98 -15.56
CA ARG A 18 -21.13 -1.13 -14.27
C ARG A 18 -20.45 -2.18 -13.40
N LEU A 19 -20.60 -2.02 -12.09
CA LEU A 19 -20.10 -2.97 -11.11
C LEU A 19 -20.60 -4.40 -11.35
N THR A 20 -21.88 -4.56 -11.70
CA THR A 20 -22.51 -5.84 -11.97
C THR A 20 -22.03 -6.50 -13.26
N ASP A 21 -21.57 -5.70 -14.23
CA ASP A 21 -21.06 -6.21 -15.51
C ASP A 21 -19.73 -6.95 -15.27
N ARG A 22 -18.86 -6.35 -14.43
CA ARG A 22 -17.56 -6.95 -14.06
C ARG A 22 -17.70 -8.04 -12.99
N TYR A 23 -18.55 -7.82 -11.99
CA TYR A 23 -18.53 -8.58 -10.73
C TYR A 23 -19.89 -9.17 -10.32
N GLY A 24 -20.79 -9.47 -11.27
CA GLY A 24 -22.07 -10.14 -11.02
C GLY A 24 -21.99 -11.66 -10.77
N GLN A 25 -20.83 -12.19 -10.37
CA GLN A 25 -20.63 -13.62 -10.12
C GLN A 25 -21.13 -14.01 -8.71
N PRO A 26 -21.55 -15.26 -8.47
CA PRO A 26 -21.86 -15.74 -7.12
C PRO A 26 -20.60 -15.85 -6.23
N LEU A 27 -20.82 -15.92 -4.93
CA LEU A 27 -19.78 -16.22 -3.95
C LEU A 27 -19.18 -17.61 -4.20
N THR A 28 -17.88 -17.77 -3.91
CA THR A 28 -17.16 -19.04 -4.06
C THR A 28 -17.11 -19.87 -2.76
N PHE A 29 -17.51 -19.28 -1.64
CA PHE A 29 -17.58 -19.90 -0.31
C PHE A 29 -18.50 -19.06 0.59
N GLU A 30 -18.92 -19.64 1.72
CA GLU A 30 -19.76 -18.97 2.71
C GLU A 30 -19.04 -17.77 3.36
N PRO A 31 -19.69 -16.61 3.51
CA PRO A 31 -19.11 -15.44 4.18
C PRO A 31 -18.51 -15.78 5.55
N GLY A 32 -17.32 -15.25 5.83
CA GLY A 32 -16.60 -15.46 7.09
C GLY A 32 -15.82 -16.78 7.19
N THR A 33 -15.99 -17.72 6.24
CA THR A 33 -15.33 -19.04 6.34
C THR A 33 -13.94 -19.09 5.70
N GLN A 34 -13.69 -18.26 4.68
CA GLN A 34 -12.42 -18.21 3.94
C GLN A 34 -12.08 -16.78 3.52
N TRP A 35 -10.83 -16.56 3.13
CA TRP A 35 -10.32 -15.32 2.56
C TRP A 35 -9.94 -15.52 1.09
N MET A 36 -10.24 -14.53 0.26
CA MET A 36 -9.83 -14.49 -1.15
C MET A 36 -9.70 -13.03 -1.62
N TYR A 37 -8.67 -12.75 -2.41
CA TYR A 37 -8.56 -11.46 -3.08
C TYR A 37 -9.70 -11.30 -4.10
N SER A 38 -10.44 -10.20 -4.00
CA SER A 38 -11.75 -10.06 -4.64
C SER A 38 -12.11 -8.58 -4.88
N PRO A 39 -13.16 -8.28 -5.66
CA PRO A 39 -13.66 -6.91 -5.86
C PRO A 39 -14.48 -6.40 -4.66
N SER A 40 -14.17 -6.85 -3.44
CA SER A 40 -14.94 -6.49 -2.23
C SER A 40 -14.92 -4.98 -1.98
N ILE A 41 -13.82 -4.31 -2.29
CA ILE A 41 -13.69 -2.85 -2.13
C ILE A 41 -14.51 -2.09 -3.18
N ASP A 42 -14.70 -2.64 -4.38
CA ASP A 42 -15.61 -2.05 -5.37
C ASP A 42 -17.06 -2.11 -4.89
N TRP A 43 -17.46 -3.23 -4.28
CA TRP A 43 -18.77 -3.37 -3.64
C TRP A 43 -18.90 -2.46 -2.41
N ALA A 44 -17.86 -2.32 -1.59
CA ALA A 44 -17.85 -1.41 -0.45
C ALA A 44 -18.04 0.05 -0.90
N GLY A 45 -17.37 0.46 -1.98
CA GLY A 45 -17.58 1.77 -2.61
C GLY A 45 -19.05 1.98 -2.99
N ARG A 46 -19.69 0.99 -3.63
CA ARG A 46 -21.11 1.09 -3.99
C ARG A 46 -22.05 1.14 -2.77
N VAL A 47 -21.71 0.47 -1.67
CA VAL A 47 -22.45 0.60 -0.41
C VAL A 47 -22.33 2.03 0.12
N VAL A 48 -21.12 2.60 0.13
CA VAL A 48 -20.87 3.99 0.55
C VAL A 48 -21.71 4.98 -0.26
N GLU A 49 -21.75 4.85 -1.60
CA GLU A 49 -22.59 5.70 -2.44
C GLU A 49 -24.07 5.63 -2.05
N ARG A 50 -24.61 4.41 -1.88
CA ARG A 50 -26.03 4.19 -1.56
C ARG A 50 -26.43 4.76 -0.21
N VAL A 51 -25.59 4.59 0.83
CA VAL A 51 -25.89 5.15 2.16
C VAL A 51 -25.80 6.68 2.19
N HIS A 52 -25.12 7.28 1.20
CA HIS A 52 -25.09 8.72 0.96
C HIS A 52 -26.10 9.16 -0.12
N GLY A 53 -27.20 8.41 -0.30
CA GLY A 53 -28.28 8.81 -1.22
C GLY A 53 -27.89 8.77 -2.70
N ASP A 54 -27.10 7.76 -3.10
CA ASP A 54 -26.53 7.61 -4.44
C ASP A 54 -25.57 8.75 -4.85
N THR A 55 -24.99 9.46 -3.88
CA THR A 55 -23.91 10.42 -4.14
C THR A 55 -22.70 9.68 -4.74
N PRO A 56 -22.09 10.19 -5.83
CA PRO A 56 -20.94 9.53 -6.48
C PRO A 56 -19.76 9.34 -5.52
N LEU A 57 -19.08 8.20 -5.61
CA LEU A 57 -17.94 7.87 -4.73
C LEU A 57 -16.83 8.94 -4.78
N GLU A 58 -16.53 9.48 -5.97
CA GLU A 58 -15.57 10.58 -6.14
C GLU A 58 -15.94 11.80 -5.27
N THR A 59 -17.21 12.22 -5.30
CA THR A 59 -17.68 13.36 -4.50
C THR A 59 -17.57 13.09 -3.00
N ILE A 60 -17.90 11.87 -2.56
CA ILE A 60 -17.78 11.48 -1.14
C ILE A 60 -16.31 11.49 -0.72
N MET A 61 -15.41 10.91 -1.51
CA MET A 61 -13.98 10.87 -1.20
C MET A 61 -13.34 12.26 -1.26
N GLU A 62 -13.77 13.12 -2.18
CA GLU A 62 -13.33 14.50 -2.26
C GLU A 62 -13.63 15.25 -0.95
N GLN A 63 -14.88 15.17 -0.49
CA GLN A 63 -15.33 15.88 0.71
C GLN A 63 -14.73 15.32 2.00
N ASN A 64 -14.55 14.00 2.10
CA ASN A 64 -14.20 13.34 3.36
C ASN A 64 -12.73 12.91 3.47
N ILE A 65 -11.98 12.89 2.36
CA ILE A 65 -10.57 12.49 2.36
C ILE A 65 -9.70 13.56 1.71
N TRP A 66 -10.05 14.02 0.50
CA TRP A 66 -9.15 14.88 -0.25
C TRP A 66 -9.09 16.30 0.30
N GLN A 67 -10.24 16.93 0.51
CA GLN A 67 -10.33 18.28 1.06
C GLN A 67 -9.72 18.40 2.48
N PRO A 68 -10.00 17.50 3.44
CA PRO A 68 -9.39 17.55 4.77
C PRO A 68 -7.85 17.46 4.75
N LEU A 69 -7.29 16.80 3.75
CA LEU A 69 -5.84 16.65 3.56
C LEU A 69 -5.23 17.66 2.58
N GLY A 70 -6.05 18.51 1.96
CA GLY A 70 -5.61 19.43 0.90
C GLY A 70 -5.02 18.70 -0.31
N ILE A 71 -5.60 17.56 -0.69
CA ILE A 71 -5.26 16.80 -1.90
C ILE A 71 -5.92 17.43 -3.11
N LYS A 72 -5.14 17.64 -4.19
CA LYS A 72 -5.62 18.27 -5.43
C LYS A 72 -5.54 17.35 -6.65
N ASP A 73 -4.51 16.50 -6.68
CA ASP A 73 -4.22 15.64 -7.83
C ASP A 73 -4.67 14.20 -7.54
N MET A 74 -5.98 14.00 -7.36
CA MET A 74 -6.62 12.69 -7.16
C MET A 74 -8.01 12.65 -7.81
N THR A 75 -8.34 11.58 -8.54
CA THR A 75 -9.65 11.44 -9.24
C THR A 75 -9.91 9.99 -9.67
N PHE A 76 -11.19 9.61 -9.89
CA PHE A 76 -11.55 8.38 -10.62
C PHE A 76 -11.69 8.62 -12.13
N TYR A 77 -11.91 9.88 -12.55
CA TYR A 77 -12.20 10.26 -13.93
C TYR A 77 -11.05 11.05 -14.54
N LEU A 78 -9.91 10.38 -14.76
CA LEU A 78 -8.68 11.00 -15.27
C LEU A 78 -8.92 11.81 -16.56
N GLN A 79 -9.82 11.37 -17.45
CA GLN A 79 -10.09 12.08 -18.71
C GLN A 79 -10.71 13.47 -18.51
N ARG A 80 -11.24 13.75 -17.32
CA ARG A 80 -11.81 15.06 -16.93
C ARG A 80 -10.76 15.98 -16.27
N ARG A 81 -9.51 15.52 -16.13
CA ARG A 81 -8.40 16.26 -15.48
C ARG A 81 -7.22 16.45 -16.45
N PRO A 82 -7.30 17.41 -17.39
CA PRO A 82 -6.22 17.68 -18.34
C PRO A 82 -4.86 17.95 -17.68
N ASP A 83 -4.88 18.57 -16.49
CA ASP A 83 -3.72 18.88 -15.68
C ASP A 83 -3.02 17.63 -15.10
N MET A 84 -3.78 16.58 -14.79
CA MET A 84 -3.24 15.28 -14.35
C MET A 84 -2.86 14.40 -15.53
N LEU A 85 -3.68 14.40 -16.60
CA LEU A 85 -3.39 13.70 -17.85
C LEU A 85 -2.04 14.11 -18.44
N ALA A 86 -1.71 15.39 -18.41
CA ALA A 86 -0.42 15.90 -18.92
C ALA A 86 0.81 15.35 -18.16
N LYS A 87 0.60 14.72 -17.00
CA LYS A 87 1.65 14.16 -16.13
C LYS A 87 1.59 12.64 -16.03
N CYS A 88 0.67 11.96 -16.73
CA CYS A 88 0.47 10.52 -16.58
C CYS A 88 1.62 9.72 -17.22
N GLY A 89 1.99 8.60 -16.63
CA GLY A 89 2.96 7.68 -17.23
C GLY A 89 2.35 6.88 -18.38
N ASP A 90 3.18 6.41 -19.32
CA ASP A 90 2.73 5.74 -20.56
C ASP A 90 1.86 4.50 -20.33
N MET A 91 2.04 3.81 -19.20
CA MET A 91 1.29 2.60 -18.84
C MET A 91 -0.03 2.88 -18.10
N THR A 92 -0.41 4.15 -17.97
CA THR A 92 -1.68 4.54 -17.34
C THR A 92 -2.85 4.04 -18.19
N LYS A 93 -3.72 3.21 -17.60
CA LYS A 93 -4.94 2.77 -18.27
C LYS A 93 -5.97 3.89 -18.30
N LYS A 94 -6.84 3.84 -19.32
CA LYS A 94 -8.03 4.70 -19.37
C LYS A 94 -8.92 4.43 -18.14
N ASP A 95 -9.52 5.49 -17.63
CA ASP A 95 -10.56 5.44 -16.61
C ASP A 95 -11.80 4.67 -17.12
N ALA A 96 -12.62 4.22 -16.16
CA ALA A 96 -13.93 3.65 -16.43
C ALA A 96 -15.02 4.69 -16.15
N GLU A 97 -16.22 4.48 -16.69
CA GLU A 97 -17.35 5.36 -16.35
C GLU A 97 -17.79 5.23 -14.88
N PHE A 98 -17.60 4.06 -14.29
CA PHE A 98 -17.89 3.79 -12.88
C PHE A 98 -16.65 3.92 -12.00
N ALA A 99 -16.82 4.52 -10.82
CA ALA A 99 -15.77 4.68 -9.81
C ALA A 99 -15.50 3.35 -9.07
N PHE A 100 -14.63 2.52 -9.64
CA PHE A 100 -14.22 1.25 -9.05
C PHE A 100 -13.28 1.45 -7.85
N GLY A 101 -13.83 1.37 -6.64
CA GLY A 101 -13.10 1.60 -5.39
C GLY A 101 -11.88 0.66 -5.18
N GLY A 102 -11.85 -0.51 -5.80
CA GLY A 102 -10.77 -1.48 -5.67
C GLY A 102 -9.54 -1.20 -6.55
N GLY A 103 -9.63 -0.30 -7.55
CA GLY A 103 -8.51 -0.05 -8.46
C GLY A 103 -8.70 1.02 -9.54
N GLY A 104 -9.67 1.92 -9.38
CA GLY A 104 -9.99 2.96 -10.37
C GLY A 104 -9.41 4.35 -10.07
N LEU A 105 -8.65 4.51 -8.97
CA LEU A 105 -8.17 5.81 -8.53
C LEU A 105 -6.84 6.19 -9.20
N PHE A 106 -6.74 7.43 -9.66
CA PHE A 106 -5.52 8.06 -10.18
C PHE A 106 -5.04 9.12 -9.20
N THR A 107 -3.73 9.16 -8.93
CA THR A 107 -3.12 10.13 -8.02
C THR A 107 -1.62 10.29 -8.28
N SER A 108 -1.03 11.36 -7.76
CA SER A 108 0.42 11.45 -7.59
C SER A 108 0.89 10.73 -6.32
N PRO A 109 2.18 10.32 -6.24
CA PRO A 109 2.76 9.75 -5.02
C PRO A 109 2.73 10.69 -3.83
N GLN A 110 2.94 11.99 -4.05
CA GLN A 110 2.95 13.02 -3.01
C GLN A 110 1.57 13.15 -2.36
N GLU A 111 0.50 13.10 -3.15
CA GLU A 111 -0.86 13.15 -2.62
C GLU A 111 -1.24 11.88 -1.86
N TYR A 112 -0.79 10.71 -2.33
CA TYR A 112 -1.03 9.45 -1.62
C TYR A 112 -0.31 9.40 -0.27
N MET A 113 0.90 9.97 -0.18
CA MET A 113 1.66 10.07 1.07
C MET A 113 0.91 10.86 2.16
N LYS A 114 0.09 11.86 1.80
CA LYS A 114 -0.71 12.61 2.78
C LYS A 114 -1.72 11.72 3.51
N ILE A 115 -2.32 10.76 2.81
CA ILE A 115 -3.25 9.78 3.39
C ILE A 115 -2.50 8.88 4.36
N LEU A 116 -1.36 8.31 3.92
CA LEU A 116 -0.54 7.43 4.76
C LEU A 116 -0.05 8.15 6.01
N HIS A 117 0.37 9.40 5.87
CA HIS A 117 0.85 10.23 6.97
C HIS A 117 -0.26 10.51 7.99
N SER A 118 -1.47 10.91 7.55
CA SER A 118 -2.60 11.17 8.47
C SER A 118 -2.98 9.92 9.27
N LEU A 119 -2.96 8.74 8.65
CA LEU A 119 -3.19 7.46 9.35
C LEU A 119 -2.05 7.10 10.31
N LEU A 120 -0.79 7.36 9.92
CA LEU A 120 0.38 7.11 10.77
C LEU A 120 0.35 7.99 12.03
N THR A 121 0.10 9.28 11.87
CA THR A 121 0.09 10.26 12.97
C THR A 121 -1.20 10.22 13.78
N ASN A 122 -2.23 9.54 13.26
CA ASN A 122 -3.55 9.46 13.86
C ASN A 122 -4.10 10.86 14.21
N ASP A 123 -4.01 11.79 13.25
CA ASP A 123 -4.25 13.22 13.47
C ASP A 123 -5.74 13.62 13.54
N GLY A 124 -6.65 12.65 13.49
CA GLY A 124 -8.09 12.88 13.58
C GLY A 124 -8.74 13.50 12.34
N LYS A 125 -7.99 13.73 11.25
CA LYS A 125 -8.53 14.38 10.04
C LYS A 125 -9.41 13.48 9.20
N LEU A 126 -9.06 12.19 9.12
CA LEU A 126 -9.79 11.21 8.31
C LEU A 126 -10.77 10.37 9.14
N LEU A 127 -10.29 9.91 10.30
CA LEU A 127 -11.00 8.98 11.16
C LEU A 127 -10.80 9.41 12.61
N ARG A 128 -11.72 9.01 13.48
CA ARG A 128 -11.51 9.11 14.93
C ARG A 128 -10.31 8.25 15.35
N PRO A 129 -9.57 8.64 16.40
CA PRO A 129 -8.39 7.90 16.84
C PRO A 129 -8.62 6.41 17.09
N GLU A 130 -9.75 6.06 17.69
CA GLU A 130 -10.12 4.67 17.98
C GLU A 130 -10.42 3.89 16.69
N SER A 131 -10.99 4.57 15.69
CA SER A 131 -11.24 3.97 14.37
C SER A 131 -9.95 3.75 13.59
N VAL A 132 -8.92 4.59 13.77
CA VAL A 132 -7.58 4.31 13.26
C VAL A 132 -6.97 3.11 14.01
N ASP A 133 -7.15 3.00 15.32
CA ASP A 133 -6.67 1.82 16.05
C ASP A 133 -7.33 0.52 15.55
N ASP A 134 -8.65 0.54 15.32
CA ASP A 134 -9.36 -0.59 14.73
C ASP A 134 -8.89 -0.91 13.30
N PHE A 135 -8.53 0.11 12.51
CA PHE A 135 -7.97 -0.05 11.18
C PHE A 135 -6.74 -0.97 11.18
N PHE A 136 -5.87 -0.84 12.19
CA PHE A 136 -4.63 -1.61 12.35
C PHE A 136 -4.76 -2.84 13.26
N ARG A 137 -5.98 -3.33 13.52
CA ARG A 137 -6.20 -4.58 14.26
C ARG A 137 -6.39 -5.79 13.35
N PRO A 138 -6.02 -7.01 13.80
CA PRO A 138 -6.40 -8.26 13.15
C PRO A 138 -7.92 -8.38 12.97
N GLN A 139 -8.38 -8.69 11.76
CA GLN A 139 -9.82 -8.78 11.43
C GLN A 139 -10.29 -10.21 11.10
N LEU A 140 -9.37 -11.19 11.02
CA LEU A 140 -9.72 -12.55 10.62
C LEU A 140 -9.78 -13.50 11.82
N GLU A 141 -10.83 -14.32 11.84
CA GLU A 141 -10.86 -15.53 12.65
C GLU A 141 -9.88 -16.58 12.13
N GLU A 142 -9.68 -17.65 12.90
CA GLU A 142 -8.70 -18.70 12.61
C GLU A 142 -8.81 -19.28 11.19
N LYS A 143 -10.02 -19.70 10.79
CA LYS A 143 -10.27 -20.36 9.50
C LYS A 143 -9.96 -19.45 8.30
N PRO A 144 -10.55 -18.25 8.17
CA PRO A 144 -10.21 -17.35 7.07
C PRO A 144 -8.73 -16.94 7.09
N ARG A 145 -8.12 -16.76 8.27
CA ARG A 145 -6.70 -16.46 8.40
C ARG A 145 -5.80 -17.59 7.86
N GLN A 146 -6.15 -18.86 8.11
CA GLN A 146 -5.44 -20.01 7.54
C GLN A 146 -5.56 -20.04 6.01
N SER A 147 -6.78 -19.88 5.48
CA SER A 147 -7.00 -19.85 4.03
C SER A 147 -6.26 -18.69 3.34
N MET A 148 -6.15 -17.54 4.01
CA MET A 148 -5.33 -16.42 3.56
C MET A 148 -3.85 -16.82 3.49
N ALA A 149 -3.31 -17.41 4.56
CA ALA A 149 -1.91 -17.84 4.58
C ALA A 149 -1.59 -18.83 3.44
N GLU A 150 -2.50 -19.76 3.15
CA GLU A 150 -2.39 -20.67 2.00
C GLU A 150 -2.43 -19.94 0.65
N PHE A 151 -3.31 -18.96 0.48
CA PHE A 151 -3.35 -18.16 -0.73
C PHE A 151 -2.02 -17.45 -0.98
N PHE A 152 -1.46 -16.81 0.05
CA PHE A 152 -0.21 -16.08 -0.06
C PHE A 152 0.99 -16.99 -0.35
N SER A 153 1.04 -18.18 0.24
CA SER A 153 2.12 -19.15 0.00
C SER A 153 2.07 -19.76 -1.41
N LYS A 154 0.88 -19.83 -2.02
CA LYS A 154 0.70 -20.36 -3.39
C LYS A 154 0.86 -19.32 -4.48
N HIS A 155 0.36 -18.09 -4.25
CA HIS A 155 0.17 -17.10 -5.32
C HIS A 155 0.98 -15.82 -5.17
N MET A 156 1.54 -15.56 -3.99
CA MET A 156 2.23 -14.30 -3.68
C MET A 156 3.62 -14.55 -3.10
N THR A 157 4.24 -15.68 -3.41
CA THR A 157 5.60 -16.03 -3.00
C THR A 157 6.58 -14.98 -3.53
N ASN A 158 7.54 -14.59 -2.68
CA ASN A 158 8.54 -13.55 -2.97
C ASN A 158 7.96 -12.15 -3.26
N SER A 159 6.68 -11.89 -3.01
CA SER A 159 6.13 -10.54 -3.12
C SER A 159 6.63 -9.64 -1.98
N PRO A 160 7.01 -8.38 -2.22
CA PRO A 160 7.27 -7.40 -1.15
C PRO A 160 6.07 -7.19 -0.21
N THR A 161 4.85 -7.41 -0.71
CA THR A 161 3.65 -7.40 0.12
C THR A 161 3.52 -8.63 1.01
N ASN A 162 4.24 -9.71 0.73
CA ASN A 162 4.18 -10.96 1.47
C ASN A 162 5.55 -11.30 2.10
N PRO A 163 6.01 -10.53 3.11
CA PRO A 163 7.25 -10.85 3.83
C PRO A 163 7.14 -12.19 4.56
N ALA A 164 8.23 -12.73 5.10
CA ALA A 164 8.15 -13.93 5.95
C ALA A 164 7.37 -13.66 7.25
N GLY A 165 6.96 -14.73 7.95
CA GLY A 165 6.32 -14.63 9.27
C GLY A 165 4.78 -14.60 9.25
N LYS A 166 4.20 -14.60 10.46
CA LYS A 166 2.76 -14.61 10.70
C LYS A 166 2.12 -13.28 10.28
N LYS A 167 0.93 -13.38 9.66
CA LYS A 167 0.18 -12.23 9.15
C LYS A 167 -1.31 -12.38 9.42
N ASP A 168 -1.98 -11.25 9.40
CA ASP A 168 -3.42 -11.10 9.42
C ASP A 168 -3.87 -10.11 8.33
N TRP A 169 -5.17 -9.85 8.26
CA TRP A 169 -5.74 -8.80 7.43
C TRP A 169 -6.30 -7.70 8.34
N GLY A 170 -5.91 -6.45 8.09
CA GLY A 170 -6.53 -5.27 8.72
C GLY A 170 -7.55 -4.62 7.79
N LEU A 171 -8.13 -3.49 8.18
CA LEU A 171 -9.16 -2.80 7.37
C LEU A 171 -8.57 -1.99 6.19
N GLY A 172 -7.49 -2.47 5.59
CA GLY A 172 -6.83 -1.81 4.45
C GLY A 172 -5.81 -2.68 3.71
N GLY A 173 -5.26 -3.71 4.35
CA GLY A 173 -4.25 -4.57 3.74
C GLY A 173 -3.73 -5.65 4.69
N ILE A 174 -2.59 -6.22 4.32
CA ILE A 174 -1.90 -7.21 5.15
C ILE A 174 -1.38 -6.53 6.40
N LEU A 175 -1.63 -7.15 7.55
CA LEU A 175 -1.11 -6.77 8.84
C LEU A 175 -0.03 -7.77 9.29
N LEU A 176 1.18 -7.28 9.59
CA LEU A 176 2.24 -8.13 10.10
C LEU A 176 2.04 -8.41 11.58
N MET A 177 2.17 -9.68 11.99
CA MET A 177 1.97 -10.10 13.39
C MET A 177 3.30 -10.34 14.12
N GLU A 178 4.42 -10.26 13.41
CA GLU A 178 5.77 -10.52 13.92
C GLU A 178 6.72 -9.44 13.41
N ASP A 179 7.76 -9.15 14.20
CA ASP A 179 8.84 -8.27 13.76
C ASP A 179 9.64 -8.97 12.66
N GLY A 180 10.10 -8.20 11.67
CA GLY A 180 11.04 -8.69 10.67
C GLY A 180 12.40 -9.05 11.27
N PRO A 181 13.27 -9.70 10.49
CA PRO A 181 14.49 -10.36 10.99
C PRO A 181 15.53 -9.41 11.58
N ASP A 182 15.49 -8.12 11.26
CA ASP A 182 16.49 -7.15 11.71
C ASP A 182 15.92 -5.75 11.98
N GLU A 183 16.79 -4.83 12.38
CA GLU A 183 16.45 -3.42 12.66
C GLU A 183 16.04 -2.61 11.43
N TYR A 184 16.29 -3.13 10.23
CA TYR A 184 15.98 -2.52 8.93
C TYR A 184 14.69 -3.08 8.31
N SER A 185 14.00 -3.95 9.05
CA SER A 185 12.77 -4.60 8.63
C SER A 185 11.56 -4.02 9.34
N ARG A 186 10.41 -4.08 8.66
CA ARG A 186 9.09 -3.76 9.23
C ARG A 186 8.83 -4.49 10.54
N LYS A 187 8.11 -3.83 11.44
CA LYS A 187 7.75 -4.40 12.74
C LYS A 187 6.33 -4.96 12.77
N ALA A 188 6.04 -5.78 13.78
CA ALA A 188 4.70 -6.23 14.08
C ALA A 188 3.75 -5.02 14.23
N GLY A 189 2.54 -5.14 13.68
CA GLY A 189 1.57 -4.05 13.57
C GLY A 189 1.72 -3.21 12.30
N THR A 190 2.76 -3.41 11.49
CA THR A 190 2.88 -2.76 10.18
C THR A 190 1.77 -3.26 9.26
N MET A 191 1.06 -2.33 8.63
CA MET A 191 0.15 -2.64 7.52
C MET A 191 0.76 -2.25 6.18
N GLY A 192 0.53 -3.05 5.14
CA GLY A 192 0.88 -2.68 3.78
C GLY A 192 0.07 -3.41 2.71
N TRP A 193 0.04 -2.82 1.52
CA TRP A 193 -0.58 -3.41 0.33
C TRP A 193 0.09 -2.88 -0.95
N ALA A 194 -0.32 -3.41 -2.11
CA ALA A 194 0.23 -3.02 -3.41
C ALA A 194 -0.84 -2.86 -4.49
N GLY A 195 -0.45 -2.13 -5.54
CA GLY A 195 -1.19 -2.00 -6.79
C GLY A 195 -0.51 -2.73 -7.94
N ALA A 196 -1.28 -3.04 -8.98
CA ALA A 196 -0.85 -3.88 -10.11
C ALA A 196 0.32 -3.33 -10.95
N PHE A 197 0.60 -2.02 -10.88
CA PHE A 197 1.73 -1.37 -11.56
C PHE A 197 2.95 -1.20 -10.65
N HIS A 198 3.16 -2.18 -9.75
CA HIS A 198 4.21 -2.17 -8.73
C HIS A 198 4.26 -0.87 -7.93
N CYS A 199 3.08 -0.41 -7.49
CA CYS A 199 2.99 0.53 -6.38
C CYS A 199 2.92 -0.28 -5.08
N TYR A 200 3.58 0.17 -4.03
CA TYR A 200 3.59 -0.48 -2.74
C TYR A 200 3.60 0.55 -1.63
N TRP A 201 2.73 0.39 -0.63
CA TRP A 201 2.72 1.24 0.56
C TRP A 201 2.82 0.43 1.83
N PHE A 202 3.34 1.07 2.88
CA PHE A 202 3.30 0.54 4.24
C PHE A 202 3.16 1.67 5.27
N ILE A 203 2.63 1.33 6.44
CA ILE A 203 2.56 2.17 7.63
C ILE A 203 2.99 1.32 8.83
N ASP A 204 4.15 1.65 9.41
CA ASP A 204 4.70 1.09 10.64
C ASP A 204 4.53 2.11 11.78
N ARG A 205 3.46 1.95 12.56
CA ARG A 205 3.14 2.84 13.69
C ARG A 205 4.11 2.68 14.86
N LYS A 206 4.78 1.53 15.00
CA LYS A 206 5.74 1.27 16.08
C LYS A 206 7.03 2.05 15.85
N GLU A 207 7.44 2.18 14.60
CA GLU A 207 8.65 2.91 14.20
C GLU A 207 8.39 4.37 13.84
N GLY A 208 7.12 4.77 13.67
CA GLY A 208 6.75 6.11 13.24
C GLY A 208 7.10 6.36 11.77
N LEU A 209 6.99 5.32 10.93
CA LEU A 209 7.42 5.35 9.54
C LEU A 209 6.30 4.89 8.60
N CYS A 210 6.02 5.68 7.57
CA CYS A 210 5.22 5.22 6.43
C CYS A 210 5.99 5.49 5.13
N GLY A 211 5.63 4.75 4.08
CA GLY A 211 6.29 4.89 2.79
C GLY A 211 5.39 4.47 1.65
N PHE A 212 5.60 5.12 0.50
CA PHE A 212 4.98 4.76 -0.76
C PHE A 212 6.05 4.66 -1.85
N PHE A 213 6.23 3.46 -2.36
CA PHE A 213 6.95 3.20 -3.60
C PHE A 213 5.93 3.26 -4.73
N ALA A 214 6.14 4.17 -5.68
CA ALA A 214 5.30 4.28 -6.85
C ALA A 214 6.12 4.00 -8.10
N SER A 215 5.66 3.06 -8.92
CA SER A 215 6.13 2.91 -10.28
C SER A 215 4.93 2.87 -11.24
N GLN A 216 5.20 2.88 -12.54
CA GLN A 216 4.21 2.67 -13.59
C GLN A 216 4.66 1.54 -14.51
N ILE A 217 5.14 0.45 -13.91
CA ILE A 217 5.70 -0.68 -14.65
C ILE A 217 4.92 -1.92 -14.26
N ARG A 218 4.41 -2.65 -15.24
CA ARG A 218 3.71 -3.93 -15.01
C ARG A 218 4.62 -5.14 -15.23
N ASP A 219 5.62 -5.00 -16.11
CA ASP A 219 6.49 -6.09 -16.54
C ASP A 219 7.95 -5.59 -16.55
N VAL A 220 8.78 -6.05 -15.60
CA VAL A 220 10.25 -5.91 -15.71
C VAL A 220 10.82 -7.31 -15.82
N THR A 221 11.12 -7.72 -17.04
CA THR A 221 11.98 -8.88 -17.31
C THR A 221 13.41 -8.38 -17.45
N ASP A 222 14.03 -7.96 -16.34
CA ASP A 222 15.49 -7.94 -16.28
C ASP A 222 15.94 -9.31 -15.76
N PRO A 223 16.69 -10.11 -16.52
CA PRO A 223 17.13 -11.44 -16.08
C PRO A 223 18.10 -11.42 -14.88
N LYS A 224 18.60 -10.25 -14.45
CA LYS A 224 19.49 -10.09 -13.28
C LYS A 224 18.76 -9.66 -12.00
N LEU A 225 17.49 -9.25 -12.07
CA LEU A 225 16.68 -8.82 -10.93
C LEU A 225 15.40 -9.66 -10.87
N ASP A 226 14.82 -9.87 -9.69
CA ASP A 226 13.41 -10.28 -9.56
C ASP A 226 12.48 -9.07 -9.87
N GLY A 227 12.81 -8.34 -10.94
CA GLY A 227 12.13 -7.16 -11.45
C GLY A 227 12.00 -6.02 -10.43
N VAL A 228 10.84 -5.36 -10.45
CA VAL A 228 10.52 -4.24 -9.56
C VAL A 228 10.47 -4.65 -8.08
N LYS A 229 10.31 -5.95 -7.77
CA LYS A 229 10.21 -6.42 -6.38
C LYS A 229 11.49 -6.16 -5.60
N ASP A 230 12.65 -6.31 -6.23
CA ASP A 230 13.94 -6.01 -5.58
C ASP A 230 14.10 -4.51 -5.32
N LEU A 231 13.58 -3.66 -6.21
CA LEU A 231 13.54 -2.21 -5.98
C LEU A 231 12.65 -1.84 -4.79
N VAL A 232 11.51 -2.52 -4.62
CA VAL A 232 10.64 -2.32 -3.45
C VAL A 232 11.33 -2.75 -2.16
N ARG A 233 12.02 -3.91 -2.16
CA ARG A 233 12.80 -4.37 -0.99
C ARG A 233 13.92 -3.39 -0.64
N LEU A 234 14.63 -2.91 -1.65
CA LEU A 234 15.70 -1.93 -1.47
C LEU A 234 15.16 -0.59 -0.96
N PHE A 235 14.06 -0.11 -1.52
CA PHE A 235 13.36 1.08 -1.04
C PHE A 235 13.02 0.94 0.45
N GLU A 236 12.36 -0.15 0.85
CA GLU A 236 12.02 -0.40 2.24
C GLU A 236 13.26 -0.37 3.14
N ARG A 237 14.29 -1.15 2.80
CA ARG A 237 15.53 -1.21 3.59
C ARG A 237 16.21 0.16 3.73
N MET A 238 16.25 0.94 2.66
CA MET A 238 16.81 2.30 2.66
C MET A 238 16.02 3.26 3.55
N MET A 239 14.68 3.14 3.59
CA MET A 239 13.85 3.96 4.47
C MET A 239 14.15 3.69 5.94
N TYR A 240 14.21 2.43 6.35
CA TYR A 240 14.58 2.07 7.73
C TYR A 240 16.02 2.48 8.06
N GLN A 241 16.97 2.25 7.14
CA GLN A 241 18.36 2.67 7.35
C GLN A 241 18.47 4.18 7.57
N ARG A 242 17.77 4.99 6.76
CA ARG A 242 17.70 6.44 6.93
C ARG A 242 17.10 6.83 8.28
N LEU A 243 16.01 6.18 8.69
CA LEU A 243 15.40 6.39 9.99
C LEU A 243 16.40 6.13 11.13
N ARG A 244 17.18 5.03 11.06
CA ARG A 244 18.24 4.75 12.05
C ARG A 244 19.34 5.80 12.03
N ASN A 245 19.75 6.27 10.86
CA ASN A 245 20.77 7.33 10.75
C ASN A 245 20.29 8.64 11.38
N ILE A 246 19.03 9.03 11.18
CA ILE A 246 18.42 10.21 11.80
C ILE A 246 18.43 10.06 13.32
N TYR A 247 17.92 8.94 13.85
CA TYR A 247 17.91 8.69 15.30
C TYR A 247 19.31 8.59 15.91
N GLY A 248 20.25 7.95 15.20
CA GLY A 248 21.64 7.82 15.64
C GLY A 248 22.35 9.17 15.69
N SER A 249 22.10 10.06 14.72
CA SER A 249 22.62 11.43 14.72
C SER A 249 22.00 12.28 15.83
N CYS A 250 20.69 12.15 16.08
CA CYS A 250 20.01 12.87 17.16
C CYS A 250 20.50 12.44 18.56
N LYS A 251 20.76 11.14 18.76
CA LYS A 251 21.43 10.64 19.98
C LYS A 251 22.84 11.21 20.14
N ARG A 252 23.64 11.26 19.07
CA ARG A 252 24.99 11.84 19.10
C ARG A 252 24.98 13.34 19.41
N GLN A 253 24.07 14.11 18.82
CA GLN A 253 23.90 15.54 19.14
C GLN A 253 23.52 15.77 20.62
N ARG A 254 22.59 15.00 21.18
CA ARG A 254 22.27 15.10 22.62
C ARG A 254 23.46 14.78 23.53
N PHE A 255 24.32 13.84 23.13
CA PHE A 255 25.55 13.56 23.88
C PHE A 255 26.58 14.70 23.76
N ASP A 256 26.63 15.40 22.63
CA ASP A 256 27.53 16.55 22.43
C ASP A 256 27.02 17.81 23.16
N ASP A 257 25.72 18.07 23.11
CA ASP A 257 25.06 19.17 23.85
C ASP A 257 25.13 18.95 25.37
N SER A 258 25.09 17.70 25.83
CA SER A 258 25.31 17.39 27.26
C SER A 258 26.74 17.71 27.75
N ARG A 259 27.69 17.91 26.84
CA ARG A 259 29.05 18.40 27.14
C ARG A 259 29.18 19.91 26.99
N ARG A 260 28.11 20.61 26.61
CA ARG A 260 28.10 22.05 26.35
C ARG A 260 26.97 22.73 27.12
N VAL A 261 27.03 22.64 28.44
CA VAL A 261 26.25 23.53 29.32
C VAL A 261 27.10 24.75 29.66
N GLU A 262 27.10 25.74 28.77
CA GLU A 262 27.14 27.16 29.17
C GLU A 262 26.13 27.94 28.30
N LEU A 263 25.25 28.64 29.02
CA LEU A 263 24.18 29.57 28.65
C LEU A 263 24.26 30.20 27.24
N VAL A 264 23.17 30.15 26.47
CA VAL A 264 22.42 31.33 25.96
C VAL A 264 21.00 30.91 25.56
N ASP A 265 20.05 31.72 25.99
CA ASP A 265 18.61 31.73 25.69
C ASP A 265 18.33 32.24 24.27
N SER A 266 17.55 31.51 23.46
CA SER A 266 16.56 32.09 22.54
C SER A 266 15.77 31.01 21.78
N SER A 267 14.46 31.19 21.80
CA SER A 267 13.40 30.50 21.04
C SER A 267 13.70 30.16 19.57
N SER A 268 13.42 28.93 19.14
CA SER A 268 12.88 28.67 17.80
C SER A 268 12.20 27.30 17.71
N SER A 269 10.92 27.31 17.35
CA SER A 269 10.13 26.15 16.93
C SER A 269 10.42 25.80 15.46
N SER A 270 10.68 24.53 15.14
CA SER A 270 10.45 23.96 13.81
C SER A 270 10.26 22.45 13.90
N SER A 271 9.13 21.98 13.40
CA SER A 271 8.84 20.58 13.13
C SER A 271 9.46 20.22 11.78
N ASP A 272 10.66 19.63 11.78
CA ASP A 272 11.34 19.23 10.54
C ASP A 272 10.79 17.89 10.05
N VAL A 273 9.83 17.97 9.11
CA VAL A 273 9.40 16.83 8.28
C VAL A 273 10.41 16.68 7.15
N VAL A 274 11.19 15.60 7.16
CA VAL A 274 12.12 15.28 6.06
C VAL A 274 11.38 14.50 4.98
N GLU A 275 10.79 15.21 4.04
CA GLU A 275 10.25 14.62 2.81
C GLU A 275 11.40 14.41 1.82
N THR A 276 11.82 13.17 1.55
CA THR A 276 12.85 12.89 0.53
C THR A 276 12.29 12.01 -0.57
N LEU A 277 12.14 12.60 -1.76
CA LEU A 277 11.89 11.88 -3.00
C LEU A 277 13.23 11.41 -3.58
N LEU A 278 13.41 10.11 -3.76
CA LEU A 278 14.56 9.57 -4.49
C LEU A 278 14.14 9.24 -5.93
N PRO A 279 14.70 9.91 -6.95
CA PRO A 279 14.56 9.45 -8.32
C PRO A 279 15.30 8.11 -8.49
N LEU A 280 14.77 7.20 -9.30
CA LEU A 280 15.34 5.85 -9.55
C LEU A 280 16.83 5.89 -9.93
N SER A 281 17.29 6.99 -10.55
CA SER A 281 18.70 7.21 -10.93
C SER A 281 19.68 7.38 -9.76
N GLN A 282 19.20 7.59 -8.54
CA GLN A 282 20.04 7.76 -7.34
C GLN A 282 20.06 6.53 -6.42
N ILE A 283 19.44 5.42 -6.85
CA ILE A 283 19.49 4.15 -6.12
C ILE A 283 20.89 3.53 -6.31
N PRO A 284 21.71 3.35 -5.25
CA PRO A 284 23.02 2.75 -5.40
C PRO A 284 22.87 1.24 -5.62
N LEU A 285 23.03 0.81 -6.88
CA LEU A 285 22.88 -0.61 -7.28
C LEU A 285 23.83 -1.57 -6.53
N HIS A 286 24.96 -1.09 -6.02
CA HIS A 286 25.92 -1.89 -5.23
C HIS A 286 25.36 -2.37 -3.87
N LEU A 287 24.22 -1.84 -3.41
CA LEU A 287 23.54 -2.31 -2.20
C LEU A 287 22.65 -3.54 -2.45
N LEU A 288 22.39 -3.90 -3.72
CA LEU A 288 21.62 -5.09 -4.10
C LEU A 288 22.36 -6.38 -3.72
N ASP A 289 23.70 -6.38 -3.73
CA ASP A 289 24.53 -7.54 -3.37
C ASP A 289 24.48 -7.87 -1.85
N GLN A 290 23.91 -6.98 -1.03
CA GLN A 290 23.78 -7.17 0.43
C GLN A 290 22.40 -7.66 0.86
N VAL A 291 21.47 -7.87 -0.08
CA VAL A 291 20.16 -8.45 0.20
C VAL A 291 20.31 -9.98 0.19
N PRO A 292 20.08 -10.70 1.31
CA PRO A 292 20.14 -12.16 1.28
C PRO A 292 19.06 -12.68 0.31
N GLY A 293 19.52 -13.38 -0.73
CA GLY A 293 18.63 -14.05 -1.68
C GLY A 293 17.81 -15.15 -1.00
N PRO A 294 16.66 -15.55 -1.58
CA PRO A 294 15.86 -16.64 -1.05
C PRO A 294 16.68 -17.94 -1.01
N PRO A 295 16.38 -18.87 -0.07
CA PRO A 295 16.95 -20.21 -0.11
C PRO A 295 16.63 -20.85 -1.46
N ARG A 296 17.65 -21.41 -2.13
CA ARG A 296 17.48 -22.12 -3.40
C ARG A 296 16.52 -23.29 -3.18
N LEU A 297 15.30 -23.19 -3.68
CA LEU A 297 14.39 -24.32 -3.78
C LEU A 297 14.94 -25.25 -4.87
N HIS A 298 15.12 -26.52 -4.51
CA HIS A 298 15.54 -27.58 -5.41
C HIS A 298 14.63 -27.68 -6.63
N GLU A 299 15.26 -28.00 -7.77
CA GLU A 299 14.67 -28.16 -9.10
C GLU A 299 13.36 -28.94 -9.07
N TYR A 300 12.29 -28.29 -9.52
CA TYR A 300 11.00 -28.93 -9.76
C TYR A 300 11.01 -29.48 -11.19
N HIS A 301 11.07 -30.81 -11.33
CA HIS A 301 10.86 -31.50 -12.59
C HIS A 301 9.35 -31.55 -12.90
N PRO A 302 8.92 -31.19 -14.13
CA PRO A 302 7.52 -31.25 -14.52
C PRO A 302 7.10 -32.68 -14.90
N GLU A 303 6.00 -33.14 -14.32
CA GLU A 303 5.03 -34.06 -14.95
C GLU A 303 3.66 -33.37 -15.00
#